data_AF-A0A101RKC4-F1
#
_entry.id   AF-A0A101RKC4-F1
#
_cell.length_a   1.000
_cell.length_b   1.000
_cell.length_c   1.000
_cell.angle_alpha   90.00
_cell.angle_beta   90.00
_cell.angle_gamma   90.00
#
_symmetry.space_group_name_H-M   'P 1'
#
loop_
_entity.id
_entity.type
_entity.pdbx_description
1 polymer ?
#
loop_
_entity_poly.entity_id
_entity_poly.type
_entity_poly.pdbx_seq_one_letter_code
_entity_poly.pdbx_strand_id
1 'polypeptide(L)'
;MKFPAELDSQARSLGPLVYTPTNGSRLNRIEAQFTTLGYFALDGTDHATHEAQGSVFRRYIIWRNEHAADELPRSVVNRVNVA
;
A
#
# COMPACT_ATOMS: atom_id res chain seq x y z
N MET A 1 16.97 -10.63 -20.48
CA MET A 1 17.01 -9.15 -20.48
C MET A 1 17.75 -8.74 -19.20
N LYS A 2 18.86 -8.00 -19.32
CA LYS A 2 19.76 -7.65 -18.20
C LYS A 2 19.37 -6.26 -17.68
N PHE A 3 19.36 -6.07 -16.36
CA PHE A 3 19.07 -4.76 -15.76
C PHE A 3 20.14 -3.72 -16.18
N PRO A 4 19.76 -2.46 -16.44
CA PRO A 4 20.72 -1.36 -16.52
C PRO A 4 21.46 -1.22 -15.18
N ALA A 5 22.78 -0.95 -15.24
CA ALA A 5 23.69 -1.01 -14.09
C ALA A 5 23.29 -0.14 -12.89
N GLU A 6 22.51 0.93 -13.10
CA GLU A 6 21.98 1.79 -12.04
C GLU A 6 20.95 1.08 -11.14
N LEU A 7 20.18 0.14 -11.69
CA LEU A 7 19.18 -0.62 -10.95
C LEU A 7 19.78 -1.75 -10.10
N ASP A 8 21.00 -2.20 -10.43
CA ASP A 8 21.69 -3.27 -9.69
C ASP A 8 22.08 -2.85 -8.26
N SER A 9 22.30 -1.55 -8.02
CA SER A 9 22.63 -1.06 -6.66
C SER A 9 21.41 -1.09 -5.72
N GLN A 10 20.22 -0.80 -6.23
CA GLN A 10 18.96 -0.86 -5.46
C GLN A 10 18.49 -2.31 -5.26
N ALA A 11 18.68 -3.17 -6.26
CA ALA A 11 18.33 -4.58 -6.17
C ALA A 11 19.11 -5.32 -5.05
N ARG A 12 20.33 -4.86 -4.72
CA ARG A 12 21.13 -5.45 -3.64
C ARG A 12 20.55 -5.25 -2.24
N SER A 13 19.74 -4.21 -2.00
CA SER A 13 19.11 -3.98 -0.69
C SER A 13 17.63 -4.35 -0.63
N LEU A 14 16.94 -4.40 -1.78
CA LEU A 14 15.48 -4.62 -1.85
C LEU A 14 15.07 -6.01 -2.37
N GLY A 15 16.00 -6.78 -2.94
CA GLY A 15 15.73 -8.04 -3.61
C GLY A 15 15.52 -7.88 -5.13
N PRO A 16 15.19 -8.97 -5.84
CA PRO A 16 15.06 -8.96 -7.31
C PRO A 16 13.89 -8.10 -7.77
N LEU A 17 14.15 -7.19 -8.72
CA LEU A 17 13.12 -6.36 -9.35
C LEU A 17 12.29 -7.19 -10.32
N VAL A 18 10.97 -6.97 -10.34
CA VAL A 18 10.03 -7.64 -11.25
C VAL A 18 9.46 -6.61 -12.21
N TYR A 19 9.50 -6.90 -13.52
CA TYR A 19 8.89 -6.06 -14.53
C TYR A 19 7.37 -6.20 -14.51
N THR A 20 6.68 -5.08 -14.35
CA THR A 20 5.23 -4.97 -14.60
C THR A 20 5.00 -4.35 -15.99
N PRO A 21 4.01 -4.81 -16.77
CA PRO A 21 3.61 -4.15 -18.02
C PRO A 21 3.27 -2.67 -17.81
N THR A 22 3.39 -1.87 -18.86
CA THR A 22 2.89 -0.48 -18.87
C THR A 22 1.40 -0.47 -18.51
N ASN A 23 0.99 0.43 -17.61
CA ASN A 23 -0.36 0.48 -17.02
C ASN A 23 -0.76 -0.75 -16.18
N GLY A 24 0.20 -1.61 -15.80
CA GLY A 24 -0.01 -2.78 -14.95
C GLY A 24 -0.07 -2.46 -13.45
N SER A 25 -0.58 -1.28 -13.07
CA SER A 25 -0.55 -0.81 -11.68
C SER A 25 -1.24 -1.80 -10.73
N ARG A 26 -2.36 -2.38 -11.15
CA ARG A 26 -3.11 -3.41 -10.42
C ARG A 26 -2.31 -4.69 -10.10
N LEU A 27 -1.27 -5.00 -10.86
CA LEU A 27 -0.41 -6.16 -10.60
C LEU A 27 0.60 -5.89 -9.47
N ASN A 28 0.79 -4.62 -9.11
CA ASN A 28 1.62 -4.24 -7.99
C ASN A 28 0.85 -4.39 -6.68
N ARG A 29 1.34 -5.26 -5.78
CA ARG A 29 0.69 -5.57 -4.49
C ARG A 29 0.46 -4.34 -3.60
N ILE A 30 1.24 -3.28 -3.78
CA ILE A 30 1.08 -2.04 -3.00
C ILE A 30 -0.19 -1.26 -3.39
N GLU A 31 -0.75 -1.44 -4.59
CA GLU A 31 -1.90 -0.65 -5.05
C GLU A 31 -3.16 -0.88 -4.24
N ALA A 32 -3.40 -2.12 -3.80
CA ALA A 32 -4.50 -2.42 -2.87
C ALA A 32 -4.39 -1.64 -1.55
N GLN A 33 -3.18 -1.22 -1.15
CA GLN A 33 -2.96 -0.43 0.06
C GLN A 33 -3.29 1.06 -0.16
N PHE A 34 -3.10 1.56 -1.39
CA PHE A 34 -3.36 2.96 -1.74
C PHE A 34 -4.85 3.26 -1.87
N THR A 35 -5.69 2.29 -2.25
CA THR A 35 -7.15 2.49 -2.33
C THR A 35 -7.73 2.85 -0.96
N THR A 36 -7.44 2.06 0.08
CA THR A 36 -7.94 2.32 1.45
C THR A 36 -7.34 3.61 2.03
N LEU A 37 -6.07 3.89 1.73
CA LEU A 37 -5.44 5.15 2.11
C LEU A 37 -6.15 6.35 1.48
N GLY A 38 -6.57 6.23 0.22
CA GLY A 38 -7.35 7.25 -0.48
C GLY A 38 -8.62 7.61 0.27
N TYR A 39 -9.41 6.61 0.66
CA TYR A 39 -10.63 6.85 1.44
C TYR A 39 -10.38 7.49 2.81
N PHE A 40 -9.32 7.10 3.50
CA PHE A 40 -9.10 7.54 4.88
C PHE A 40 -8.40 8.90 4.99
N ALA A 41 -7.50 9.20 4.05
CA ALA A 41 -6.59 10.33 4.16
C ALA A 41 -6.77 11.41 3.08
N LEU A 42 -7.46 11.09 1.98
CA LEU A 42 -7.55 11.98 0.82
C LEU A 42 -9.00 12.31 0.43
N ASP A 43 -9.94 11.37 0.62
CA ASP A 43 -11.32 11.56 0.21
C ASP A 43 -12.03 12.58 1.12
N GLY A 44 -12.63 13.60 0.50
CA GLY A 44 -13.38 14.66 1.20
C GLY A 44 -12.55 15.59 2.09
N THR A 45 -11.22 15.51 2.09
CA THR A 45 -10.36 16.33 2.96
C THR A 45 -9.55 17.36 2.17
N ASP A 46 -9.79 18.64 2.44
CA ASP A 46 -8.92 19.74 1.99
C ASP A 46 -7.88 20.06 3.07
N HIS A 47 -6.70 19.46 2.96
CA HIS A 47 -5.61 19.69 3.91
C HIS A 47 -4.94 21.03 3.62
N ALA A 48 -5.03 21.97 4.56
CA ALA A 48 -4.46 23.31 4.41
C ALA A 48 -2.93 23.32 4.21
N THR A 49 -2.22 22.26 4.60
CA THR A 49 -0.76 22.13 4.38
C THR A 49 -0.34 20.69 4.09
N HIS A 50 0.83 20.53 3.46
CA HIS A 50 1.45 19.23 3.21
C HIS A 50 1.78 18.48 4.50
N GLU A 51 2.13 19.18 5.58
CA GLU A 51 2.39 18.59 6.89
C GLU A 51 1.11 17.99 7.49
N ALA A 52 -0.02 18.68 7.34
CA ALA A 52 -1.33 18.20 7.79
C ALA A 52 -1.71 16.91 7.05
N GLN A 53 -1.58 16.90 5.72
CA GLN A 53 -1.80 15.71 4.90
C GLN A 53 -0.86 14.55 5.30
N GLY A 54 0.43 14.85 5.50
CA GLY A 54 1.41 13.88 5.96
C GLY A 54 1.10 13.32 7.35
N SER A 55 0.50 14.09 8.24
CA SER A 55 0.08 13.62 9.57
C SER A 55 -1.03 12.57 9.47
N VAL A 56 -2.02 12.79 8.60
CA VAL A 56 -3.12 11.83 8.38
C VAL A 56 -2.61 10.53 7.76
N PHE A 57 -1.70 10.61 6.77
CA PHE A 57 -1.04 9.43 6.23
C PHE A 57 -0.32 8.60 7.30
N ARG A 58 0.47 9.25 8.18
CA ARG A 58 1.17 8.55 9.27
C ARG A 58 0.21 7.91 10.26
N ARG A 59 -0.87 8.61 10.61
CA ARG A 59 -1.92 8.09 11.51
C ARG A 59 -2.57 6.84 10.96
N TYR A 60 -2.90 6.83 9.67
CA TYR A 60 -3.43 5.65 8.99
C TYR A 60 -2.44 4.47 9.02
N ILE A 61 -1.17 4.71 8.70
CA ILE A 61 -0.16 3.64 8.68
C ILE A 61 0.04 3.04 10.07
N ILE A 62 0.09 3.88 11.12
CA ILE A 62 0.17 3.42 12.52
C ILE A 62 -1.04 2.55 12.85
N TRP A 63 -2.26 3.08 12.65
CA TRP A 63 -3.49 2.36 12.94
C TRP A 63 -3.57 1.02 12.19
N ARG A 64 -3.31 1.02 10.87
CA ARG A 64 -3.33 -0.18 10.03
C ARG A 64 -2.34 -1.24 10.52
N ASN A 65 -1.15 -0.81 10.93
CA ASN A 65 -0.12 -1.75 11.40
C ASN A 65 -0.47 -2.30 12.79
N GLU A 66 -1.05 -1.50 13.68
CA GLU A 66 -1.54 -1.95 14.99
C GLU A 66 -2.69 -2.95 14.87
N HIS A 67 -3.60 -2.74 13.90
CA HIS A 67 -4.81 -3.53 13.71
C HIS A 67 -4.65 -4.66 12.66
N ALA A 68 -3.41 -4.95 12.24
CA ALA A 68 -3.13 -5.97 11.22
C ALA A 68 -3.50 -7.40 11.66
N ALA A 69 -3.63 -7.63 12.96
CA ALA A 69 -3.91 -8.94 13.56
C ALA A 69 -5.37 -9.11 14.01
N ASP A 70 -6.21 -8.08 13.90
CA ASP A 70 -7.56 -8.07 14.46
C ASP A 70 -8.43 -9.20 13.89
N GLU A 71 -9.26 -9.79 14.77
CA GLU A 71 -10.08 -10.96 14.44
C GLU A 71 -11.33 -10.61 13.60
N LEU A 72 -11.82 -9.36 13.68
CA LEU A 72 -13.00 -8.89 12.95
C LEU A 72 -12.84 -9.00 11.42
N PRO A 73 -11.74 -8.53 10.81
CA PRO A 73 -11.47 -8.74 9.38
C PRO A 73 -11.37 -10.23 9.01
N ARG A 74 -10.73 -11.06 9.83
CA ARG A 74 -10.51 -12.48 9.51
C ARG A 74 -11.79 -13.31 9.58
N SER A 75 -12.61 -13.09 10.61
CA SER A 75 -13.88 -13.81 10.78
C SER A 75 -14.89 -13.48 9.69
N VAL A 76 -14.97 -12.21 9.25
CA VAL A 76 -15.81 -11.78 8.13
C VAL A 76 -15.29 -12.36 6.81
N VAL A 77 -13.99 -12.27 6.53
CA VAL A 77 -13.38 -12.84 5.32
C VAL A 77 -13.57 -14.36 5.26
N ASN A 78 -13.37 -15.06 6.37
CA ASN A 78 -13.60 -16.50 6.46
C ASN A 78 -15.07 -16.86 6.24
N ARG A 79 -16.01 -16.07 6.76
CA ARG A 79 -17.44 -16.29 6.54
C ARG A 79 -17.84 -16.12 5.06
N VAL A 80 -17.24 -15.16 4.35
CA VAL A 80 -17.51 -14.93 2.93
C VAL A 80 -16.85 -16.00 2.05
N ASN A 81 -15.67 -16.51 2.42
CA ASN A 81 -14.97 -17.55 1.66
C ASN A 81 -15.54 -18.98 1.83
N VAL A 82 -16.44 -19.20 2.80
CA VAL A 82 -17.08 -20.50 3.07
C VAL A 82 -18.46 -20.63 2.39
N ALA A 83 -18.97 -19.55 1.78
CA ALA A 83 -20.21 -19.53 1.00
C ALA A 83 -19.92 -19.61 -0.50
#